data_AF-A0A8H4KQZ7-F1
#
_entry.id   AF-A0A8H4KQZ7-F1
#
_cell.length_a   1.000
_cell.length_b   1.000
_cell.length_c   1.000
_cell.angle_alpha   90.00
_cell.angle_beta   90.00
_cell.angle_gamma   90.00
#
_symmetry.space_group_name_H-M   'P 1'
#
loop_
_entity.id
_entity.type
_entity.pdbx_description
1 polymer ?
#
loop_
_entity_poly.entity_id
_entity_poly.type
_entity_poly.pdbx_seq_one_letter_code
_entity_poly.pdbx_strand_id
1 'polypeptide(L)'
;MSVLPAIHADPPAAEGGLSGDVNGAELKSSTIAEPDVSGSVLTQDKIVRFMSHRINRKDSTVTIEVLWKGGGITFEDEYDLHAQVPCLLFDYWKKLEGRDHATGLEEYHVFKIIKCEDRHVNNKLRHGYMVEWVGFPSTEVTWEYAYKIKKNSPGAIRAYQSNQD
;
A
#
# COMPACT_ATOMS: atom_id res chain seq x y z
N MET A 1 -11.06 -18.17 20.13
CA MET A 1 -9.64 -18.23 20.56
C MET A 1 -8.88 -18.90 19.44
N SER A 2 -8.23 -18.14 18.57
CA SER A 2 -7.50 -18.70 17.43
C SER A 2 -6.02 -18.63 17.70
N VAL A 3 -5.39 -19.80 17.67
CA VAL A 3 -3.97 -20.05 17.85
C VAL A 3 -3.39 -20.20 16.44
N LEU A 4 -2.40 -19.39 16.06
CA LEU A 4 -1.66 -19.56 14.81
C LEU A 4 -0.42 -20.44 15.08
N PRO A 5 -0.16 -21.52 14.30
CA PRO A 5 1.11 -22.22 14.35
C PRO A 5 2.08 -21.76 13.26
N ALA A 6 3.33 -22.16 13.47
CA ALA A 6 4.56 -21.63 12.92
C ALA A 6 4.98 -22.18 11.55
N ILE A 7 5.77 -21.34 10.87
CA ILE A 7 6.60 -21.50 9.68
C ILE A 7 7.55 -22.72 9.65
N HIS A 8 7.65 -23.37 8.49
CA HIS A 8 8.76 -24.26 8.10
C HIS A 8 9.09 -24.06 6.59
N ALA A 9 10.37 -23.87 6.28
CA ALA A 9 10.99 -23.63 4.96
C ALA A 9 10.95 -24.89 4.05
N ASP A 10 11.22 -24.94 2.73
CA ASP A 10 11.81 -24.10 1.67
C ASP A 10 11.31 -24.70 0.31
N PRO A 11 11.51 -24.06 -0.87
CA PRO A 11 11.84 -24.87 -2.05
C PRO A 11 12.98 -24.31 -2.96
N PRO A 12 13.60 -25.18 -3.79
CA PRO A 12 14.91 -24.95 -4.42
C PRO A 12 14.87 -24.28 -5.80
N ALA A 13 16.06 -23.80 -6.19
CA ALA A 13 16.41 -23.19 -7.46
C ALA A 13 16.14 -24.06 -8.70
N ALA A 14 15.82 -23.40 -9.81
CA ALA A 14 15.91 -23.97 -11.15
C ALA A 14 16.46 -22.92 -12.14
N GLU A 15 17.62 -23.26 -12.70
CA GLU A 15 18.32 -22.61 -13.82
C GLU A 15 17.71 -23.00 -15.17
N GLY A 16 17.90 -22.16 -16.19
CA GLY A 16 17.63 -22.44 -17.61
C GLY A 16 16.99 -21.23 -18.31
N GLY A 17 17.40 -20.77 -19.48
CA GLY A 17 18.45 -21.15 -20.43
C GLY A 17 18.49 -20.07 -21.52
N LEU A 18 19.68 -19.83 -22.08
CA LEU A 18 19.94 -18.89 -23.17
C LEU A 18 19.57 -19.50 -24.53
N SER A 19 18.86 -18.76 -25.39
CA SER A 19 19.06 -18.81 -26.86
C SER A 19 18.21 -17.77 -27.61
N GLY A 20 18.82 -17.13 -28.61
CA GLY A 20 18.11 -16.76 -29.85
C GLY A 20 18.07 -15.27 -30.21
N ASP A 21 19.13 -14.77 -30.84
CA ASP A 21 19.05 -13.62 -31.76
C ASP A 21 18.19 -13.99 -32.99
N VAL A 22 17.38 -13.05 -33.50
CA VAL A 22 17.51 -12.49 -34.87
C VAL A 22 16.45 -11.42 -35.19
N ASN A 23 16.89 -10.46 -36.02
CA ASN A 23 16.15 -9.66 -37.00
C ASN A 23 15.47 -8.35 -36.56
N GLY A 24 16.27 -7.28 -36.64
CA GLY A 24 16.11 -6.18 -37.59
C GLY A 24 14.69 -5.83 -38.04
N ALA A 25 14.09 -4.87 -37.32
CA ALA A 25 13.03 -4.01 -37.84
C ALA A 25 13.35 -2.56 -37.48
N GLU A 26 13.38 -1.73 -38.51
CA GLU A 26 13.63 -0.30 -38.51
C GLU A 26 12.55 0.46 -37.70
N LEU A 27 12.96 1.09 -36.60
CA LEU A 27 12.07 1.90 -35.76
C LEU A 27 11.96 3.31 -36.35
N LYS A 28 10.82 3.62 -36.97
CA LYS A 28 10.49 4.98 -37.41
C LYS A 28 10.36 5.89 -36.21
N SER A 29 11.16 6.95 -36.21
CA SER A 29 11.04 8.10 -35.30
C SER A 29 9.63 8.70 -35.44
N SER A 30 8.83 8.53 -34.40
CA SER A 30 7.59 9.23 -34.18
C SER A 30 7.74 9.92 -32.84
N THR A 31 7.99 11.22 -32.90
CA THR A 31 7.96 12.13 -31.75
C THR A 31 6.56 12.06 -31.14
N ILE A 32 6.41 11.19 -30.15
CA ILE A 32 5.35 11.28 -29.15
C ILE A 32 6.00 12.00 -27.98
N ALA A 33 5.46 13.19 -27.69
CA ALA A 33 5.92 14.06 -26.63
C ALA A 33 6.12 13.27 -25.32
N GLU A 34 7.27 13.45 -24.69
CA GLU A 34 7.50 12.90 -23.36
C GLU A 34 6.50 13.53 -22.37
N PRO A 35 5.71 12.73 -21.63
CA PRO A 35 5.27 13.15 -20.33
C PRO A 35 6.44 12.95 -19.34
N ASP A 36 7.13 14.07 -19.15
CA ASP A 36 7.87 14.49 -17.97
C ASP A 36 7.49 13.76 -16.65
N VAL A 37 8.48 13.04 -16.11
CA VAL A 37 8.76 12.78 -14.68
C VAL A 37 7.80 11.92 -13.84
N SER A 38 8.27 10.69 -13.60
CA SER A 38 8.45 10.07 -12.26
C SER A 38 7.91 10.91 -11.07
N GLY A 39 6.67 10.65 -10.67
CA GLY A 39 6.03 11.24 -9.49
C GLY A 39 4.84 12.14 -9.83
N SER A 40 3.81 11.59 -10.48
CA SER A 40 2.60 12.36 -10.78
C SER A 40 1.87 12.73 -9.49
N VAL A 41 1.78 14.03 -9.20
CA VAL A 41 0.94 14.53 -8.10
C VAL A 41 -0.52 14.20 -8.42
N LEU A 42 -1.08 13.27 -7.65
CA LEU A 42 -2.48 12.84 -7.71
C LEU A 42 -3.31 13.92 -7.00
N THR A 43 -4.18 14.61 -7.75
CA THR A 43 -5.07 15.61 -7.17
C THR A 43 -6.52 15.24 -7.42
N GLN A 44 -7.35 15.39 -6.40
CA GLN A 44 -8.79 15.06 -6.43
C GLN A 44 -9.49 15.69 -7.63
N ASP A 45 -9.13 16.93 -7.99
CA ASP A 45 -9.74 17.66 -9.08
C ASP A 45 -9.41 17.11 -10.47
N LYS A 46 -8.38 16.28 -10.62
CA LYS A 46 -8.05 15.62 -11.90
C LYS A 46 -8.74 14.27 -12.05
N ILE A 47 -9.16 13.67 -10.95
CA ILE A 47 -9.78 12.34 -10.91
C ILE A 47 -11.30 12.50 -11.14
N VAL A 48 -11.84 11.69 -12.04
CA VAL A 48 -13.29 11.56 -12.23
C VAL A 48 -13.84 10.58 -11.20
N ARG A 49 -13.28 9.36 -11.14
CA ARG A 49 -13.67 8.32 -10.18
C ARG A 49 -12.68 7.16 -10.16
N PHE A 50 -12.78 6.36 -9.10
CA PHE A 50 -12.21 5.01 -9.05
C PHE A 50 -13.18 4.01 -9.69
N MET A 51 -12.65 3.18 -10.59
CA MET A 51 -13.41 2.28 -11.45
C MET A 51 -13.49 0.88 -10.85
N SER A 52 -12.34 0.32 -10.49
CA SER A 52 -12.16 -1.03 -9.98
C SER A 52 -10.88 -1.11 -9.14
N HIS A 53 -10.59 -2.26 -8.54
CA HIS A 53 -9.34 -2.50 -7.82
C HIS A 53 -8.78 -3.89 -8.14
N ARG A 54 -7.48 -4.07 -7.95
CA ARG A 54 -6.77 -5.34 -8.08
C ARG A 54 -6.05 -5.64 -6.78
N ILE A 55 -6.12 -6.91 -6.36
CA ILE A 55 -5.55 -7.38 -5.10
C ILE A 55 -4.31 -8.19 -5.42
N ASN A 56 -3.16 -7.79 -4.88
CA ASN A 56 -1.98 -8.64 -4.81
C ASN A 56 -1.98 -9.36 -3.46
N ARG A 57 -2.38 -10.64 -3.46
CA ARG A 57 -2.47 -11.46 -2.24
C ARG A 57 -1.11 -11.85 -1.66
N LYS A 58 -0.05 -11.82 -2.46
CA LYS A 58 1.30 -12.19 -1.99
C LYS A 58 1.85 -11.09 -1.07
N ASP A 59 1.64 -9.84 -1.46
CA ASP A 59 2.16 -8.68 -0.74
C ASP A 59 1.07 -7.97 0.07
N SER A 60 -0.17 -8.48 0.03
CA SER A 60 -1.35 -7.90 0.69
C SER A 60 -1.57 -6.42 0.32
N THR A 61 -1.32 -6.07 -0.95
CA THR A 61 -1.47 -4.71 -1.49
C THR A 61 -2.62 -4.60 -2.49
N VAL A 62 -3.07 -3.37 -2.73
CA VAL A 62 -4.15 -3.05 -3.64
C VAL A 62 -3.71 -1.95 -4.60
N THR A 63 -4.03 -2.13 -5.89
CA THR A 63 -3.96 -1.06 -6.89
C THR A 63 -5.38 -0.71 -7.35
N ILE A 64 -5.62 0.56 -7.63
CA ILE A 64 -6.95 1.06 -7.99
C ILE A 64 -6.89 1.63 -9.41
N GLU A 65 -7.88 1.26 -10.22
CA GLU A 65 -8.07 1.79 -11.56
C GLU A 65 -8.72 3.17 -11.49
N VAL A 66 -8.00 4.20 -11.93
CA VAL A 66 -8.40 5.61 -11.83
C VAL A 66 -8.79 6.14 -13.21
N LEU A 67 -10.00 6.69 -13.33
CA LEU A 67 -10.43 7.44 -14.51
C LEU A 67 -10.15 8.92 -14.31
N TRP A 68 -9.41 9.52 -15.25
CA TRP A 68 -8.99 10.92 -15.23
C TRP A 68 -9.94 11.81 -16.04
N LYS A 69 -9.98 13.12 -15.76
CA LYS A 69 -10.84 14.08 -16.49
C LYS A 69 -10.52 14.18 -17.99
N GLY A 70 -9.29 13.83 -18.40
CA GLY A 70 -8.89 13.70 -19.81
C GLY A 70 -9.29 12.39 -20.48
N GLY A 71 -10.02 11.51 -19.79
CA GLY A 71 -10.45 10.20 -20.29
C GLY A 71 -9.40 9.09 -20.16
N GLY A 72 -8.17 9.42 -19.76
CA GLY A 72 -7.14 8.42 -19.47
C GLY A 72 -7.52 7.51 -18.31
N ILE A 73 -6.96 6.30 -18.30
CA ILE A 73 -7.10 5.32 -17.23
C ILE A 73 -5.71 4.86 -16.80
N THR A 74 -5.42 4.89 -15.51
CA THR A 74 -4.18 4.36 -14.93
C THR A 74 -4.49 3.45 -13.74
N PHE A 75 -3.48 2.71 -13.28
CA PHE A 75 -3.51 1.97 -12.03
C PHE A 75 -2.60 2.66 -11.03
N GLU A 76 -3.16 3.14 -9.94
CA GLU A 76 -2.42 3.83 -8.87
C GLU A 76 -2.40 2.97 -7.61
N ASP A 77 -1.32 3.06 -6.84
CA ASP A 77 -1.19 2.34 -5.57
C ASP A 77 -2.14 2.91 -4.50
N GLU A 78 -2.76 2.02 -3.72
CA GLU A 78 -3.66 2.42 -2.62
C GLU A 78 -2.95 3.34 -1.62
N TYR A 79 -1.65 3.13 -1.39
CA TYR A 79 -0.85 3.98 -0.51
C TYR A 79 -0.80 5.43 -1.00
N ASP A 80 -0.51 5.64 -2.28
CA ASP A 80 -0.39 6.97 -2.86
C ASP A 80 -1.74 7.68 -2.94
N LEU A 81 -2.80 6.93 -3.24
CA LEU A 81 -4.17 7.44 -3.18
C LEU A 81 -4.58 7.83 -1.77
N HIS A 82 -4.18 7.07 -0.74
CA HIS A 82 -4.39 7.44 0.66
C HIS A 82 -3.63 8.73 0.98
N ALA A 83 -2.36 8.82 0.60
CA ALA A 83 -1.53 9.99 0.88
C ALA A 83 -2.07 11.28 0.24
N GLN A 84 -2.61 11.19 -0.98
CA GLN A 84 -2.88 12.37 -1.81
C GLN A 84 -4.37 12.70 -1.96
N VAL A 85 -5.24 11.70 -1.99
CA VAL A 85 -6.70 11.84 -2.20
C VAL A 85 -7.52 10.97 -1.23
N PRO A 86 -7.28 11.04 0.09
CA PRO A 86 -7.83 10.10 1.08
C PRO A 86 -9.36 10.07 1.08
N CYS A 87 -10.02 11.23 0.94
CA CYS A 87 -11.48 11.31 0.94
C CYS A 87 -12.10 10.47 -0.18
N LEU A 88 -11.54 10.51 -1.39
CA LEU A 88 -12.05 9.74 -2.52
C LEU A 88 -11.82 8.22 -2.32
N LEU A 89 -10.67 7.87 -1.73
CA LEU A 89 -10.35 6.47 -1.40
C LEU A 89 -11.31 5.89 -0.37
N PHE A 90 -11.57 6.61 0.71
CA PHE A 90 -12.48 6.12 1.75
C PHE A 90 -13.92 6.06 1.24
N ASP A 91 -14.35 7.03 0.42
CA ASP A 91 -15.67 6.98 -0.22
C ASP A 91 -15.80 5.80 -1.18
N TYR A 92 -14.73 5.44 -1.89
CA TYR A 92 -14.69 4.26 -2.75
C TYR A 92 -14.85 2.98 -1.93
N TRP A 93 -14.06 2.80 -0.88
CA TRP A 93 -14.16 1.63 -0.02
C TRP A 93 -15.49 1.52 0.69
N LYS A 94 -16.01 2.64 1.20
CA LYS A 94 -17.32 2.69 1.87
C LYS A 94 -18.46 2.22 0.97
N LYS A 95 -18.41 2.51 -0.34
CA LYS A 95 -19.41 2.02 -1.31
C LYS A 95 -19.35 0.51 -1.52
N LEU A 96 -18.24 -0.13 -1.17
CA LEU A 96 -18.00 -1.57 -1.28
C LEU A 96 -18.06 -2.27 0.09
N GLU A 97 -18.84 -1.73 1.04
CA GLU A 97 -18.98 -2.22 2.42
C GLU A 97 -17.67 -2.19 3.24
N GLY A 98 -16.70 -1.40 2.80
CA GLY A 98 -15.40 -1.23 3.44
C GLY A 98 -14.28 -1.99 2.72
N ARG A 99 -13.04 -1.57 3.00
CA ARG A 99 -11.83 -2.11 2.36
C ARG A 99 -11.71 -3.62 2.60
N ASP A 100 -11.97 -4.08 3.82
CA ASP A 100 -11.82 -5.50 4.16
C ASP A 100 -12.86 -6.39 3.49
N HIS A 101 -14.11 -5.93 3.42
CA HIS A 101 -15.14 -6.65 2.67
C HIS A 101 -14.78 -6.73 1.18
N ALA A 102 -14.34 -5.62 0.60
CA ALA A 102 -13.99 -5.55 -0.83
C ALA A 102 -12.78 -6.42 -1.19
N THR A 103 -11.79 -6.53 -0.31
CA THR A 103 -10.49 -7.14 -0.63
C THR A 103 -10.30 -8.55 -0.06
N GLY A 104 -10.94 -8.86 1.07
CA GLY A 104 -10.72 -10.09 1.83
C GLY A 104 -9.26 -10.29 2.26
N LEU A 105 -8.50 -9.20 2.43
CA LEU A 105 -7.13 -9.24 2.95
C LEU A 105 -7.15 -9.19 4.48
N GLU A 106 -6.36 -10.05 5.11
CA GLU A 106 -6.23 -10.11 6.59
C GLU A 106 -4.92 -9.47 7.09
N GLU A 107 -4.06 -9.07 6.17
CA GLU A 107 -2.82 -8.37 6.45
C GLU A 107 -2.91 -6.90 6.00
N TYR A 108 -2.28 -6.04 6.79
CA TYR A 108 -2.41 -4.60 6.69
C TYR A 108 -1.04 -3.93 6.68
N HIS A 109 -0.94 -2.87 5.90
CA HIS A 109 0.27 -2.05 5.81
C HIS A 109 0.15 -0.81 6.68
N VAL A 110 1.21 -0.51 7.41
CA VAL A 110 1.31 0.74 8.19
C VAL A 110 1.36 1.91 7.22
N PHE A 111 0.39 2.81 7.31
CA PHE A 111 0.46 4.10 6.61
C PHE A 111 1.33 5.07 7.42
N LYS A 112 1.02 5.21 8.70
CA LYS A 112 1.69 6.15 9.59
C LYS A 112 1.61 5.70 11.05
N ILE A 113 2.66 5.99 11.81
CA ILE A 113 2.61 5.96 13.27
C ILE A 113 2.21 7.36 13.74
N ILE A 114 1.15 7.45 14.54
CA ILE A 114 0.63 8.73 15.05
C ILE A 114 1.33 9.13 16.34
N LYS A 115 1.50 8.18 17.26
CA LYS A 115 2.20 8.41 18.52
C LYS A 115 2.73 7.14 19.13
N CYS A 116 3.64 7.30 20.08
CA CYS A 116 4.22 6.24 20.87
C CYS A 116 4.00 6.48 22.36
N GLU A 117 3.50 5.49 23.09
CA GLU A 117 3.24 5.59 24.53
C GLU A 117 3.51 4.25 25.23
N ASP A 118 3.91 4.33 26.50
CA ASP A 118 3.90 3.19 27.39
C ASP A 118 2.48 2.91 27.90
N ARG A 119 2.06 1.65 27.83
CA ARG A 119 0.74 1.19 28.24
C ARG A 119 0.84 -0.02 29.15
N HIS A 120 -0.05 -0.09 30.12
CA HIS A 120 -0.20 -1.27 30.95
C HIS A 120 -1.03 -2.32 30.20
N VAL A 121 -0.42 -3.45 29.90
CA VAL A 121 -1.10 -4.63 29.35
C VAL A 121 -0.84 -5.80 30.28
N ASN A 122 -1.91 -6.38 30.83
CA ASN A 122 -1.83 -7.48 31.81
C ASN A 122 -0.90 -7.14 33.00
N ASN A 123 -1.08 -5.95 33.60
CA ASN A 123 -0.26 -5.41 34.71
C ASN A 123 1.23 -5.26 34.42
N LYS A 124 1.64 -5.23 33.15
CA LYS A 124 3.03 -4.98 32.76
C LYS A 124 3.10 -3.78 31.84
N LEU A 125 4.06 -2.90 32.09
CA LEU A 125 4.35 -1.79 31.20
C LEU A 125 4.86 -2.33 29.86
N ARG A 126 4.31 -1.83 28.76
CA ARG A 126 4.61 -2.21 27.38
C ARG A 126 4.62 -0.98 26.51
N HIS A 127 5.66 -0.87 25.69
CA HIS A 127 5.73 0.17 24.68
C HIS A 127 4.82 -0.18 23.50
N GLY A 128 4.01 0.78 23.05
CA GLY A 128 3.09 0.61 21.93
C GLY A 128 3.10 1.79 20.98
N TYR A 129 2.70 1.54 19.74
CA TYR A 129 2.47 2.56 18.73
C TYR A 129 0.99 2.64 18.39
N MET A 130 0.47 3.86 18.26
CA MET A 130 -0.83 4.09 17.62
C MET A 130 -0.62 4.19 16.12
N VAL A 131 -1.26 3.31 15.36
CA VAL A 131 -1.00 3.08 13.94
C VAL A 131 -2.23 3.45 13.12
N GLU A 132 -1.99 4.20 12.05
CA GLU A 132 -2.90 4.41 10.94
C GLU A 132 -2.55 3.44 9.81
N TRP A 133 -3.58 2.87 9.18
CA TRP A 133 -3.45 1.78 8.21
C TRP A 133 -3.76 2.23 6.79
N VAL A 134 -3.05 1.70 5.80
CA VAL A 134 -3.31 1.99 4.38
C VAL A 134 -4.76 1.58 4.03
N GLY A 135 -5.50 2.47 3.36
CA GLY A 135 -6.90 2.21 2.98
C GLY A 135 -7.94 2.53 4.05
N PHE A 136 -7.53 2.91 5.27
CA PHE A 136 -8.43 3.19 6.39
C PHE A 136 -8.35 4.65 6.85
N PRO A 137 -9.48 5.24 7.27
CA PRO A 137 -9.48 6.59 7.81
C PRO A 137 -8.74 6.65 9.16
N SER A 138 -8.24 7.83 9.51
CA SER A 138 -7.54 8.10 10.78
C SER A 138 -8.41 7.89 12.04
N THR A 139 -9.72 7.68 11.87
CA THR A 139 -10.64 7.25 12.94
C THR A 139 -10.54 5.76 13.28
N GLU A 140 -9.93 4.96 12.40
CA GLU A 140 -9.79 3.49 12.52
C GLU A 140 -8.36 3.08 12.88
N VAL A 141 -7.71 3.89 13.72
CA VAL A 141 -6.37 3.63 14.23
C VAL A 141 -6.39 2.56 15.30
N THR A 142 -5.31 1.77 15.39
CA THR A 142 -5.18 0.72 16.41
C THR A 142 -3.86 0.83 17.17
N TRP A 143 -3.84 0.26 18.37
CA TRP A 143 -2.60 0.14 19.15
C TRP A 143 -1.91 -1.16 18.83
N GLU A 144 -0.65 -1.06 18.44
CA GLU A 144 0.18 -2.20 18.09
C GLU A 144 1.40 -2.28 19.01
N TYR A 145 1.79 -3.50 19.37
CA TYR A 145 2.97 -3.70 20.19
C TYR A 145 4.23 -3.26 19.45
N ALA A 146 5.11 -2.56 20.16
CA ALA A 146 6.35 -2.05 19.56
C ALA A 146 7.19 -3.14 18.88
N TYR A 147 7.21 -4.37 19.40
CA TYR A 147 7.97 -5.46 18.78
C TYR A 147 7.40 -5.88 17.40
N LYS A 148 6.06 -5.83 17.22
CA LYS A 148 5.41 -6.20 15.95
C LYS A 148 5.73 -5.16 14.89
N ILE A 149 5.63 -3.87 15.23
CA ILE A 149 5.98 -2.77 14.32
C ILE A 149 7.48 -2.76 14.00
N LYS A 150 8.36 -2.98 14.99
CA LYS A 150 9.81 -3.09 14.76
C LYS A 150 10.17 -4.21 13.79
N LYS A 151 9.49 -5.35 13.90
CA LYS A 151 9.71 -6.52 13.03
C LYS A 151 9.19 -6.29 11.62
N ASN A 152 7.96 -5.79 11.48
CA ASN A 152 7.24 -5.80 10.20
C ASN A 152 7.35 -4.48 9.44
N SER A 153 7.58 -3.36 10.13
CA SER A 153 7.57 -2.02 9.53
C SER A 153 8.64 -1.11 10.15
N PRO A 154 9.93 -1.51 10.17
CA PRO A 154 11.00 -0.70 10.74
C PRO A 154 11.15 0.66 10.04
N GLY A 155 10.76 0.77 8.76
CA GLY A 155 10.71 2.03 8.04
C GLY A 155 9.74 3.04 8.64
N ALA A 156 8.57 2.60 9.08
CA ALA A 156 7.56 3.46 9.71
C ALA A 156 8.06 4.06 11.03
N ILE A 157 8.87 3.31 11.79
CA ILE A 157 9.48 3.81 13.03
C ILE A 157 10.49 4.91 12.72
N ARG A 158 11.36 4.72 11.72
CA ARG A 158 12.33 5.75 11.31
C ARG A 158 11.62 7.02 10.85
N ALA A 159 10.59 6.88 10.01
CA ALA A 159 9.80 8.02 9.54
C ALA A 159 9.11 8.76 10.69
N TYR A 160 8.56 8.05 11.67
CA TYR A 160 7.99 8.66 12.86
C TYR A 160 9.04 9.45 13.66
N GLN A 161 10.20 8.86 13.93
CA GLN A 161 11.27 9.48 14.71
C GLN A 161 11.81 10.74 14.05
N SER A 162 12.06 10.72 12.73
CA SER A 162 12.55 11.89 11.99
C SER A 162 11.57 13.07 11.97
N ASN A 163 10.29 12.84 12.27
CA ASN A 163 9.26 13.88 12.36
C ASN A 163 9.05 14.39 13.80
N GLN A 164 9.86 13.95 14.77
CA GLN A 164 9.80 14.41 16.17
C GLN A 164 10.96 15.33 16.57
N ASP A 165 11.98 15.45 15.72
CA ASP A 165 13.12 16.37 15.87
C ASP A 165 12.78 17.76 15.33
#